data_AF-A0A7Y3I6K9-F1
#
_entry.id   AF-A0A7Y3I6K9-F1
#
_cell.length_a   1.000
_cell.length_b   1.000
_cell.length_c   1.000
_cell.angle_alpha   90.00
_cell.angle_beta   90.00
_cell.angle_gamma   90.00
#
_symmetry.space_group_name_H-M   'P 1'
#
loop_
_entity.id
_entity.type
_entity.pdbx_description
1 polymer ?
#
loop_
_entity_poly.entity_id
_entity_poly.type
_entity_poly.pdbx_seq_one_letter_code
_entity_poly.pdbx_strand_id
1 'polypeptide(L)'
;MKRPYKQPFVLVVALAAVGLTAADGEGQRRRGGAGPGSPMVERALRLGDEIGLSQDQRTELESLRLSILAERQTAAAQLMALRSEVQAGIREPEAMRQEMEALREAAETERDSRRDQVQEILTEEQRDQLQELGRRRGNRGRSFQGQGQRRGPWSGRGRARWNQGSM
;
A
#
# COMPACT_ATOMS: atom_id res chain seq x y z
N MET A 1 -50.06 23.62 -10.99
CA MET A 1 -48.75 23.06 -11.39
C MET A 1 -47.87 22.91 -10.15
N LYS A 2 -47.66 21.68 -9.66
CA LYS A 2 -46.86 21.39 -8.45
C LYS A 2 -45.48 20.89 -8.88
N ARG A 3 -44.40 21.54 -8.43
CA ARG A 3 -43.01 21.10 -8.68
C ARG A 3 -42.65 19.98 -7.69
N PRO A 4 -42.13 18.83 -8.14
CA PRO A 4 -41.66 17.79 -7.23
C PRO A 4 -40.34 18.21 -6.57
N TYR A 5 -40.30 18.17 -5.24
CA TYR A 5 -39.08 18.35 -4.46
C TYR A 5 -38.18 17.12 -4.66
N LYS A 6 -36.99 17.33 -5.21
CA LYS A 6 -35.92 16.33 -5.24
C LYS A 6 -35.35 16.22 -3.84
N GLN A 7 -35.57 15.09 -3.16
CA GLN A 7 -34.92 14.82 -1.89
C GLN A 7 -33.44 14.51 -2.14
N PRO A 8 -32.50 15.13 -1.41
CA PRO A 8 -31.12 14.68 -1.40
C PRO A 8 -31.04 13.33 -0.69
N PHE A 9 -30.54 12.31 -1.38
CA PHE A 9 -30.14 11.04 -0.79
C PHE A 9 -28.97 11.32 0.17
N VAL A 10 -29.24 11.39 1.46
CA VAL A 10 -28.20 11.46 2.49
C VAL A 10 -27.79 10.03 2.82
N LEU A 11 -26.66 9.58 2.27
CA LEU A 11 -26.05 8.30 2.60
C LEU A 11 -25.39 8.43 3.98
N VAL A 12 -26.06 7.93 5.02
CA VAL A 12 -25.49 7.82 6.37
C VAL A 12 -24.67 6.54 6.44
N VAL A 13 -23.34 6.65 6.28
CA VAL A 13 -22.41 5.56 6.55
C VAL A 13 -22.15 5.54 8.05
N ALA A 14 -22.73 4.55 8.74
CA ALA A 14 -22.46 4.31 10.15
C ALA A 14 -21.04 3.75 10.32
N LEU A 15 -20.11 4.59 10.80
CA LEU A 15 -18.76 4.21 11.19
C LEU A 15 -18.83 3.52 12.57
N ALA A 16 -18.93 2.19 12.57
CA ALA A 16 -18.72 1.40 13.78
C ALA A 16 -17.23 1.40 14.12
N ALA A 17 -16.85 2.12 15.17
CA ALA A 17 -15.51 2.10 15.74
C ALA A 17 -15.26 0.74 16.42
N VAL A 18 -14.70 -0.22 15.68
CA VAL A 18 -14.18 -1.45 16.26
C VAL A 18 -12.79 -1.16 16.81
N GLY A 19 -12.70 -1.06 18.14
CA GLY A 19 -11.43 -1.03 18.86
C GLY A 19 -10.69 -2.35 18.68
N LEU A 20 -9.70 -2.35 17.78
CA LEU A 20 -8.73 -3.43 17.63
C LEU A 20 -7.50 -3.10 18.47
N THR A 21 -7.37 -3.79 19.59
CA THR A 21 -6.15 -3.88 20.39
C THR A 21 -5.00 -4.35 19.51
N ALA A 22 -3.93 -3.56 19.47
CA ALA A 22 -2.70 -3.90 18.78
C ALA A 22 -2.09 -5.17 19.38
N ALA A 23 -2.13 -6.27 18.61
CA ALA A 23 -1.29 -7.42 18.88
C ALA A 23 0.08 -7.13 18.29
N ASP A 24 1.06 -6.90 19.17
CA ASP A 24 2.49 -6.82 18.86
C ASP A 24 2.95 -8.14 18.21
N GLY A 25 3.00 -8.12 16.88
CA GLY A 25 3.59 -9.17 16.05
C GLY A 25 5.05 -8.83 15.75
N GLU A 26 5.92 -9.09 16.72
CA GLU A 26 7.36 -9.02 16.58
C GLU A 26 7.84 -10.13 15.64
N GLY A 27 8.46 -9.77 14.51
CA GLY A 27 9.18 -10.74 13.66
C GLY A 27 8.76 -10.83 12.19
N GLN A 28 8.82 -9.72 11.45
CA GLN A 28 9.08 -9.84 10.01
C GLN A 28 9.92 -8.66 9.54
N ARG A 29 11.25 -8.85 9.52
CA ARG A 29 12.21 -7.99 8.81
C ARG A 29 11.93 -8.10 7.30
N ARG A 30 10.84 -7.48 6.84
CA ARG A 30 10.49 -7.38 5.42
C ARG A 30 11.43 -6.37 4.77
N ARG A 31 12.50 -6.90 4.19
CA ARG A 31 13.13 -6.49 2.93
C ARG A 31 12.52 -5.23 2.30
N GLY A 32 12.98 -4.05 2.72
CA GLY A 32 13.11 -2.79 1.96
C GLY A 32 11.97 -2.31 1.03
N GLY A 33 10.74 -2.82 1.16
CA GLY A 33 9.60 -2.38 0.37
C GLY A 33 9.06 -1.09 0.94
N ALA A 34 8.90 -0.07 0.09
CA ALA A 34 8.23 1.17 0.41
C ALA A 34 7.00 0.90 1.30
N GLY A 35 6.96 1.54 2.47
CA GLY A 35 5.96 1.29 3.50
C GLY A 35 4.52 1.57 3.05
N PRO A 36 3.54 1.34 3.93
CA PRO A 36 2.11 1.35 3.62
C PRO A 36 1.53 2.76 3.43
N GLY A 37 2.14 3.60 2.59
CA GLY A 37 1.55 4.85 2.07
C GLY A 37 1.28 4.82 0.56
N SER A 38 0.52 5.78 0.03
CA SER A 38 0.59 6.09 -1.41
C SER A 38 1.97 6.71 -1.64
N PRO A 39 2.83 6.08 -2.46
CA PRO A 39 4.22 6.53 -2.60
C PRO A 39 4.35 7.95 -3.16
N MET A 40 3.27 8.52 -3.70
CA MET A 40 3.23 9.88 -4.22
C MET A 40 2.91 10.92 -3.13
N VAL A 41 1.84 10.73 -2.34
CA VAL A 41 1.42 11.66 -1.27
C VAL A 41 2.49 11.79 -0.19
N GLU A 42 2.96 10.67 0.36
CA GLU A 42 4.03 10.64 1.37
C GLU A 42 5.31 11.29 0.87
N ARG A 43 5.56 11.16 -0.44
CA ARG A 43 6.75 11.72 -1.06
C ARG A 43 6.63 13.22 -1.27
N ALA A 44 5.46 13.72 -1.67
CA ALA A 44 5.19 15.14 -1.79
C ALA A 44 5.31 15.83 -0.42
N LEU A 45 4.67 15.27 0.62
CA LEU A 45 4.76 15.80 1.99
C LEU A 45 6.21 15.81 2.51
N ARG A 46 6.95 14.70 2.35
CA ARG A 46 8.34 14.60 2.80
C ARG A 46 9.28 15.56 2.05
N LEU A 47 9.04 15.80 0.77
CA LEU A 47 9.84 16.72 -0.04
C LEU A 47 9.22 18.12 -0.08
N GLY A 48 8.26 18.40 0.81
CA GLY A 48 7.42 19.60 0.74
C GLY A 48 8.22 20.89 0.78
N ASP A 49 9.25 20.94 1.62
CA ASP A 49 10.16 22.10 1.70
C ASP A 49 11.02 22.23 0.42
N GLU A 50 11.49 21.10 -0.12
CA GLU A 50 12.35 21.07 -1.32
C GLU A 50 11.60 21.52 -2.58
N ILE A 51 10.30 21.22 -2.69
CA ILE A 51 9.45 21.59 -3.84
C ILE A 51 8.60 22.84 -3.57
N GLY A 52 8.75 23.49 -2.42
CA GLY A 52 8.03 24.72 -2.09
C GLY A 52 6.52 24.56 -1.95
N LEU A 53 6.05 23.51 -1.26
CA LEU A 53 4.62 23.35 -0.94
C LEU A 53 4.13 24.49 -0.03
N SER A 54 3.01 25.09 -0.41
CA SER A 54 2.29 26.04 0.44
C SER A 54 1.66 25.33 1.65
N GLN A 55 1.26 26.11 2.67
CA GLN A 55 0.57 25.56 3.84
C GLN A 55 -0.78 24.92 3.47
N ASP A 56 -1.50 25.50 2.52
CA ASP A 56 -2.78 24.99 2.05
C ASP A 56 -2.59 23.64 1.33
N GLN A 57 -1.61 23.55 0.43
CA GLN A 57 -1.27 22.29 -0.26
C GLN A 57 -0.86 21.19 0.72
N ARG A 58 -0.11 21.51 1.78
CA ARG A 58 0.23 20.54 2.83
C ARG A 58 -1.00 20.02 3.54
N THR A 59 -1.91 20.92 3.90
CA THR A 59 -3.16 20.57 4.58
C THR A 59 -4.02 19.66 3.71
N GLU A 60 -4.13 19.95 2.41
CA GLU A 60 -4.86 19.11 1.45
C GLU A 60 -4.20 17.73 1.28
N LEU A 61 -2.88 17.67 1.13
CA LEU A 61 -2.14 16.41 1.03
C LEU A 61 -2.22 15.58 2.32
N GLU A 62 -2.24 16.20 3.50
CA GLU A 62 -2.43 15.51 4.78
C GLU A 62 -3.85 14.96 4.92
N SER A 63 -4.87 15.72 4.50
CA SER A 63 -6.24 15.25 4.45
C SER A 63 -6.38 14.02 3.53
N LEU A 64 -5.80 14.11 2.32
CA LEU A 64 -5.75 12.99 1.38
C LEU A 64 -4.98 11.79 1.93
N ARG A 65 -3.89 12.02 2.68
CA ARG A 65 -3.16 10.94 3.35
C ARG A 65 -4.04 10.22 4.38
N LEU A 66 -4.79 10.95 5.19
CA LEU A 66 -5.66 10.38 6.21
C LEU A 66 -6.80 9.56 5.60
N SER A 67 -7.42 10.03 4.51
CA SER A 67 -8.45 9.25 3.80
C SER A 67 -7.89 7.92 3.26
N ILE A 68 -6.70 7.95 2.65
CA ILE A 68 -6.02 6.75 2.16
C ILE A 68 -5.75 5.75 3.30
N LEU A 69 -5.35 6.22 4.47
CA LEU A 69 -5.10 5.36 5.62
C LEU A 69 -6.40 4.71 6.13
N ALA A 70 -7.49 5.46 6.21
CA ALA A 70 -8.80 4.93 6.62
C ALA A 70 -9.34 3.87 5.64
N GLU A 71 -9.22 4.13 4.33
CA GLU A 71 -9.61 3.19 3.28
C GLU A 71 -8.78 1.90 3.33
N ARG A 72 -7.47 2.02 3.56
CA ARG A 72 -6.58 0.85 3.73
C ARG A 72 -6.93 0.02 4.95
N GLN A 73 -7.26 0.66 6.07
CA GLN A 73 -7.69 -0.03 7.28
C GLN A 73 -8.96 -0.84 7.02
N THR A 74 -9.93 -0.24 6.32
CA THR A 74 -11.17 -0.92 5.91
C THR A 74 -10.89 -2.11 5.00
N ALA A 75 -10.08 -1.93 3.95
CA ALA A 75 -9.72 -3.02 3.03
C ALA A 75 -8.94 -4.15 3.74
N ALA A 76 -8.07 -3.82 4.68
CA ALA A 76 -7.34 -4.80 5.48
C ALA A 76 -8.28 -5.63 6.37
N ALA A 77 -9.27 -4.99 6.99
CA ALA A 77 -10.29 -5.66 7.79
C ALA A 77 -11.14 -6.63 6.93
N GLN A 78 -11.57 -6.19 5.75
CA GLN A 78 -12.31 -7.04 4.79
C GLN A 78 -11.50 -8.26 4.36
N LEU A 79 -10.22 -8.08 4.01
CA LEU A 79 -9.34 -9.19 3.65
C LEU A 79 -9.11 -10.16 4.79
N MET A 80 -9.02 -9.67 6.04
CA MET A 80 -8.90 -10.52 7.21
C MET A 80 -10.17 -11.34 7.45
N ALA A 81 -11.35 -10.73 7.35
CA ALA A 81 -12.64 -11.41 7.47
C ALA A 81 -12.77 -12.52 6.40
N LEU A 82 -12.50 -12.18 5.14
CA LEU A 82 -12.56 -13.12 4.01
C LEU A 82 -11.64 -14.34 4.21
N ARG A 83 -10.41 -14.10 4.67
CA ARG A 83 -9.46 -15.19 5.00
C ARG A 83 -9.99 -16.07 6.12
N SER A 84 -10.59 -15.47 7.14
CA SER A 84 -11.15 -16.20 8.28
C SER A 84 -12.33 -17.08 7.86
N GLU A 85 -13.20 -16.59 6.96
CA GLU A 85 -14.33 -17.35 6.41
C GLU A 85 -13.87 -18.57 5.61
N VAL A 86 -12.85 -18.39 4.75
CA VAL A 86 -12.28 -19.50 3.98
C VAL A 86 -11.60 -20.51 4.89
N GLN A 87 -10.85 -20.07 5.90
CA GLN A 87 -10.21 -20.96 6.86
C GLN A 87 -11.21 -21.75 7.70
N ALA A 88 -12.37 -21.17 7.99
CA ALA A 88 -13.47 -21.83 8.68
C ALA A 88 -14.29 -22.77 7.79
N GLY A 89 -14.00 -22.82 6.47
CA GLY A 89 -14.79 -23.60 5.50
C GLY A 89 -16.20 -23.04 5.26
N ILE A 90 -16.47 -21.81 5.69
CA ILE A 90 -17.74 -21.11 5.44
C ILE A 90 -17.82 -20.67 3.97
N ARG A 91 -16.65 -20.39 3.38
CA ARG A 91 -16.54 -19.84 2.03
C ARG A 91 -15.54 -20.61 1.19
N GLU A 92 -15.88 -20.80 -0.09
CA GLU A 92 -15.01 -21.46 -1.05
C GLU A 92 -13.76 -20.63 -1.37
N PRO A 93 -12.56 -21.24 -1.47
CA PRO A 93 -11.33 -20.53 -1.81
C PRO A 93 -11.40 -19.78 -3.15
N GLU A 94 -12.17 -20.28 -4.11
CA GLU A 94 -12.36 -19.63 -5.41
C GLU A 94 -13.12 -18.31 -5.29
N ALA A 95 -14.13 -18.25 -4.41
CA ALA A 95 -14.85 -17.01 -4.13
C ALA A 95 -13.92 -15.94 -3.51
N MET A 96 -12.99 -16.36 -2.65
CA MET A 96 -11.97 -15.45 -2.12
C MET A 96 -11.01 -14.93 -3.20
N ARG A 97 -10.65 -15.76 -4.20
CA ARG A 97 -9.80 -15.30 -5.32
C ARG A 97 -10.50 -14.23 -6.14
N GLN A 98 -11.77 -14.44 -6.47
CA GLN A 98 -12.58 -13.47 -7.22
C GLN A 98 -12.74 -12.15 -6.46
N GLU A 99 -13.00 -12.20 -5.14
CA GLU A 99 -13.06 -10.98 -4.34
C GLU A 99 -11.71 -10.27 -4.20
N MET A 100 -10.61 -11.02 -4.08
CA MET A 100 -9.27 -10.42 -4.08
C MET A 100 -8.94 -9.75 -5.41
N GLU A 101 -9.40 -10.30 -6.54
CA GLU A 101 -9.25 -9.70 -7.86
C GLU A 101 -10.06 -8.40 -7.95
N ALA A 102 -11.34 -8.42 -7.58
CA ALA A 102 -12.18 -7.23 -7.53
C ALA A 102 -11.59 -6.14 -6.61
N LEU A 103 -11.07 -6.51 -5.43
CA LEU A 103 -10.40 -5.57 -4.52
C LEU A 103 -9.11 -4.98 -5.14
N ARG A 104 -8.39 -5.74 -5.97
CA ARG A 104 -7.22 -5.21 -6.69
C ARG A 104 -7.62 -4.22 -7.76
N GLU A 105 -8.62 -4.53 -8.58
CA GLU A 105 -9.12 -3.61 -9.62
C GLU A 105 -9.66 -2.31 -9.02
N ALA A 106 -10.40 -2.42 -7.91
CA ALA A 106 -10.86 -1.26 -7.15
C ALA A 106 -9.67 -0.44 -6.60
N ALA A 107 -8.67 -1.10 -6.02
CA ALA A 107 -7.48 -0.43 -5.50
C ALA A 107 -6.63 0.24 -6.59
N GLU A 108 -6.61 -0.30 -7.81
CA GLU A 108 -5.96 0.31 -8.98
C GLU A 108 -6.71 1.56 -9.43
N THR A 109 -8.04 1.48 -9.59
CA THR A 109 -8.89 2.63 -9.93
C THR A 109 -8.73 3.76 -8.91
N GLU A 110 -8.78 3.44 -7.62
CA GLU A 110 -8.57 4.39 -6.53
C GLU A 110 -7.16 4.98 -6.53
N ARG A 111 -6.14 4.18 -6.89
CA ARG A 111 -4.77 4.67 -6.99
C ARG A 111 -4.62 5.71 -8.10
N ASP A 112 -5.26 5.50 -9.24
CA ASP A 112 -5.22 6.44 -10.36
C ASP A 112 -5.99 7.72 -10.00
N SER A 113 -7.18 7.61 -9.41
CA SER A 113 -7.94 8.77 -8.90
C SER A 113 -7.13 9.59 -7.89
N ARG A 114 -6.47 8.94 -6.92
CA ARG A 114 -5.60 9.64 -5.95
C ARG A 114 -4.38 10.27 -6.60
N ARG A 115 -3.83 9.66 -7.66
CA ARG A 115 -2.74 10.27 -8.43
C ARG A 115 -3.22 11.54 -9.11
N ASP A 116 -4.44 11.56 -9.64
CA ASP A 116 -5.02 12.74 -10.27
C ASP A 116 -5.29 13.85 -9.23
N GLN A 117 -5.85 13.49 -8.07
CA GLN A 117 -6.01 14.44 -6.95
C GLN A 117 -4.68 15.08 -6.52
N VAL A 118 -3.59 14.31 -6.41
CA VAL A 118 -2.28 14.90 -6.11
C VAL A 118 -1.80 15.81 -7.23
N GLN A 119 -2.08 15.47 -8.50
CA GLN A 119 -1.71 16.35 -9.62
C GLN A 119 -2.48 17.66 -9.61
N GLU A 120 -3.73 17.67 -9.17
CA GLU A 120 -4.55 18.88 -9.01
C GLU A 120 -4.07 19.77 -7.88
N ILE A 121 -3.63 19.20 -6.76
CA ILE A 121 -3.10 19.96 -5.61
C ILE A 121 -1.74 20.61 -5.94
N LEU A 122 -0.90 19.92 -6.72
CA LEU A 122 0.45 20.38 -7.06
C LEU A 122 0.44 21.26 -8.31
N THR A 123 1.29 22.28 -8.35
CA THR A 123 1.54 23.02 -9.61
C THR A 123 2.34 22.17 -10.59
N GLU A 124 2.38 22.57 -11.86
CA GLU A 124 3.17 21.88 -12.89
C GLU A 124 4.66 21.82 -12.55
N GLU A 125 5.21 22.94 -12.08
CA GLU A 125 6.61 23.04 -11.69
C GLU A 125 6.93 22.12 -10.50
N GLN A 126 6.03 22.03 -9.52
CA GLN A 126 6.17 21.14 -8.37
C GLN A 126 6.13 19.66 -8.79
N ARG A 127 5.25 19.31 -9.74
CA ARG A 127 5.17 17.94 -10.29
C ARG A 127 6.47 17.55 -10.98
N ASP A 128 7.04 18.44 -11.78
CA ASP A 128 8.31 18.23 -12.48
C ASP A 128 9.48 18.07 -11.49
N GLN A 129 9.56 18.93 -10.48
CA GLN A 129 10.55 18.81 -9.41
C GLN A 129 10.42 17.49 -8.66
N LEU A 130 9.19 17.08 -8.33
CA LEU A 130 8.93 15.81 -7.68
C LEU A 130 9.34 14.61 -8.57
N GLN A 131 9.14 14.69 -9.88
CA GLN A 131 9.57 13.66 -10.82
C GLN A 131 11.11 13.59 -10.89
N GLU A 132 11.78 14.73 -11.03
CA GLU A 132 13.23 14.85 -11.16
C GLU A 132 13.97 14.38 -9.89
N LEU A 133 13.51 14.81 -8.70
CA LEU A 133 14.02 14.30 -7.42
C LEU A 133 13.86 12.77 -7.30
N GLY A 134 12.88 12.20 -8.02
CA GLY A 134 12.60 10.77 -8.01
C GLY A 134 13.61 10.00 -8.83
N ARG A 135 13.90 10.51 -10.04
CA ARG A 135 14.94 9.99 -10.92
C ARG A 135 16.30 10.06 -10.26
N ARG A 136 16.64 11.18 -9.61
CA ARG A 136 17.91 11.36 -8.88
C ARG A 136 18.11 10.34 -7.76
N ARG A 137 17.07 10.05 -6.97
CA ARG A 137 17.16 9.03 -5.89
C ARG A 137 17.14 7.61 -6.45
N GLY A 138 16.34 7.32 -7.47
CA GLY A 138 16.29 6.01 -8.12
C GLY A 138 17.61 5.59 -8.77
N ASN A 139 18.35 6.54 -9.34
CA ASN A 139 19.65 6.25 -9.98
C ASN A 139 20.77 5.95 -8.97
N ARG A 140 20.68 6.41 -7.71
CA ARG A 140 21.70 6.10 -6.69
C ARG A 140 21.61 4.67 -6.15
N GLY A 141 20.44 4.03 -6.24
CA GLY A 141 20.25 2.65 -5.78
C GLY A 141 20.59 1.57 -6.82
N ARG A 142 20.63 1.92 -8.11
CA ARG A 142 20.83 0.97 -9.20
C ARG A 142 22.30 0.69 -9.53
N SER A 143 23.22 1.57 -9.14
CA SER A 143 24.65 1.40 -9.36
C SER A 143 25.34 0.45 -8.38
N PHE A 144 24.69 0.05 -7.26
CA PHE A 144 25.29 -0.85 -6.27
C PHE A 144 24.96 -2.34 -6.46
N GLN A 145 24.12 -2.70 -7.44
CA GLN A 145 23.83 -4.10 -7.79
C GLN A 145 24.49 -4.57 -9.09
N GLY A 146 25.24 -3.70 -9.78
CA GLY A 146 25.79 -3.99 -11.11
C GLY A 146 27.22 -4.54 -11.15
N GLN A 147 28.06 -4.29 -10.15
CA GLN A 147 29.47 -4.69 -10.21
C GLN A 147 30.02 -4.98 -8.82
N GLY A 148 30.19 -6.27 -8.50
CA GLY A 148 31.02 -6.66 -7.34
C GLY A 148 30.51 -7.85 -6.56
N GLN A 149 30.91 -9.05 -7.00
CA GLN A 149 31.35 -10.14 -6.13
C GLN A 149 30.40 -10.63 -5.02
N ARG A 150 29.76 -11.78 -5.24
CA ARG A 150 30.09 -13.08 -4.59
C ARG A 150 28.93 -14.03 -4.81
N ARG A 151 29.01 -14.70 -5.96
CA ARG A 151 28.59 -16.08 -6.14
C ARG A 151 29.38 -16.91 -5.10
N GLY A 152 28.88 -16.93 -3.87
CA GLY A 152 29.41 -17.77 -2.81
C GLY A 152 29.22 -19.23 -3.24
N PRO A 153 30.28 -20.04 -3.27
CA PRO A 153 30.14 -21.44 -3.62
C PRO A 153 29.39 -22.13 -2.50
N TRP A 154 28.10 -22.43 -2.73
CA TRP A 154 27.43 -23.57 -2.10
C TRP A 154 27.97 -24.90 -2.68
N SER A 155 29.30 -24.98 -2.82
CA SER A 155 30.07 -26.21 -2.92
C SER A 155 30.79 -26.39 -1.59
N GLY A 156 30.03 -26.73 -0.57
CA GLY A 156 30.48 -26.90 0.81
C GLY A 156 29.94 -28.18 1.40
N ARG A 157 30.43 -29.31 0.87
CA ARG A 157 30.56 -30.62 1.52
C ARG A 157 29.97 -30.76 2.93
N GLY A 158 28.94 -31.58 3.04
CA GLY A 158 28.41 -32.07 4.32
C GLY A 158 27.77 -33.45 4.21
N ARG A 159 28.61 -34.47 3.99
CA ARG A 159 28.51 -35.87 4.47
C ARG A 159 27.09 -36.47 4.54
N ALA A 160 26.71 -37.35 3.63
CA ALA A 160 26.95 -38.79 3.80
C ALA A 160 26.92 -39.28 5.27
N ARG A 161 25.78 -39.80 5.72
CA ARG A 161 25.79 -40.91 6.68
C ARG A 161 24.64 -41.86 6.38
N TRP A 162 25.00 -42.92 5.67
CA TRP A 162 24.34 -44.21 5.74
C TRP A 162 24.13 -44.59 7.21
N ASN A 163 22.90 -44.90 7.59
CA ASN A 163 22.66 -45.83 8.69
C ASN A 163 21.63 -46.86 8.23
N GLN A 164 22.13 -47.76 7.37
CA GLN A 164 21.68 -49.15 7.36
C GLN A 164 22.15 -49.76 8.69
N GLY A 165 21.20 -50.26 9.47
CA GLY A 165 21.48 -50.99 10.69
C GLY A 165 20.29 -51.88 10.98
N SER A 166 20.25 -53.00 10.25
CA SER A 166 19.42 -54.16 10.55
C SER A 166 19.78 -54.72 11.92
N MET A 167 18.78 -54.91 12.78
CA MET A 167 18.54 -56.11 13.58
C MET A 167 17.13 -56.06 14.15
#